data_AF-A0A267AW16-F1
#
_entry.id   AF-A0A267AW16-F1
#
_cell.length_a   1.000
_cell.length_b   1.000
_cell.length_c   1.000
_cell.angle_alpha   90.00
_cell.angle_beta   90.00
_cell.angle_gamma   90.00
#
_symmetry.space_group_name_H-M   'P 1'
#
loop_
_entity.id
_entity.type
_entity.pdbx_description
1 polymer ?
#
loop_
_entity_poly.entity_id
_entity_poly.type
_entity_poly.pdbx_seq_one_letter_code
_entity_poly.pdbx_strand_id
1 'polypeptide(L)'
;MHMLCIIAVGSPQARSTTAQLDNAKIIAIERTPAQPVDKPILKIRSFKNAVEHYSIFWFFDPLFVERYEIKYGPYNETDCLQPEGYYDLPDWETRSRWSGPWDKEYVHKDHPTDPDLILIKRTVEQLDDHTFEKTILAPRTAIKLCTVLYNVKNIPSTPREDILKPL
;
A
#
# COMPACT_ATOMS: atom_id res chain seq x y z
N MET A 1 -12.84 28.67 -0.06
CA MET A 1 -12.89 28.42 1.41
C MET A 1 -14.06 27.48 1.63
N HIS A 2 -13.84 26.26 2.13
CA HIS A 2 -14.89 25.24 2.27
C HIS A 2 -14.96 24.79 3.72
N MET A 3 -16.15 24.83 4.31
CA MET A 3 -16.40 24.54 5.72
C MET A 3 -17.30 23.31 5.78
N LEU A 4 -16.84 22.23 6.42
CA LEU A 4 -17.65 21.05 6.69
C LEU A 4 -18.39 21.28 8.01
N CYS A 5 -19.72 21.20 8.00
CA CYS A 5 -20.54 21.33 9.19
C CYS A 5 -21.23 19.99 9.46
N ILE A 6 -20.97 19.39 10.62
CA ILE A 6 -21.60 18.14 11.05
C ILE A 6 -22.59 18.49 12.16
N ILE A 7 -23.87 18.16 11.98
CA ILE A 7 -24.94 18.41 12.95
C ILE A 7 -25.40 17.06 13.50
N ALA A 8 -25.12 16.80 14.77
CA ALA A 8 -25.66 15.63 15.46
C ALA A 8 -27.06 15.92 15.98
N VAL A 9 -28.03 15.09 15.60
CA VAL A 9 -29.40 15.11 16.13
C VAL A 9 -29.61 13.91 17.05
N GLY A 10 -30.31 14.12 18.17
CA GLY A 10 -30.49 13.09 19.21
C GLY A 10 -31.38 11.91 18.81
N SER A 11 -32.04 11.95 17.66
CA SER A 11 -32.75 10.82 17.07
C SER A 11 -32.86 10.96 15.54
N PRO A 12 -33.03 9.85 14.79
CA PRO A 12 -33.15 9.88 13.32
C PRO A 12 -34.36 10.66 12.81
N GLN A 13 -35.39 10.86 13.63
CA GLN A 13 -36.60 11.61 13.28
C GLN A 13 -36.56 13.08 13.71
N ALA A 14 -35.56 13.49 14.48
CA ALA A 14 -35.44 14.87 14.92
C ALA A 14 -34.93 15.76 13.76
N ARG A 15 -35.72 16.77 13.38
CA ARG A 15 -35.26 17.83 12.49
C ARG A 15 -34.35 18.77 13.27
N SER A 16 -33.25 19.20 12.66
CA SER A 16 -32.41 20.25 13.23
C SER A 16 -33.24 21.53 13.40
N THR A 17 -33.18 22.11 14.60
CA THR A 17 -33.85 23.38 14.89
C THR A 17 -32.85 24.53 14.81
N THR A 18 -33.35 25.75 14.56
CA THR A 18 -32.52 26.97 14.54
C THR A 18 -31.76 27.15 15.86
N ALA A 19 -32.39 26.82 16.99
CA ALA A 19 -31.77 26.87 18.31
C ALA A 19 -30.61 25.88 18.49
N GLN A 20 -30.59 24.75 17.77
CA GLN A 20 -29.45 23.81 17.78
C GLN A 20 -28.28 24.32 16.93
N LEU A 21 -28.57 25.10 15.88
CA LEU A 21 -27.54 25.78 15.10
C LEU A 21 -26.91 26.93 15.90
N ASP A 22 -27.72 27.69 16.65
CA ASP A 22 -27.22 28.79 17.49
C ASP A 22 -26.32 28.30 18.64
N ASN A 23 -26.52 27.06 19.11
CA ASN A 23 -25.69 26.39 20.12
C ASN A 23 -24.66 25.44 19.52
N ALA A 24 -24.46 25.43 18.20
CA ALA A 24 -23.53 24.53 17.56
C ALA A 24 -22.10 24.85 18.00
N LYS A 25 -21.38 23.82 18.43
CA LYS A 25 -19.93 23.95 18.68
C LYS A 25 -19.21 23.98 17.35
N ILE A 26 -18.70 25.16 17.00
CA ILE A 26 -17.86 25.33 15.82
C ILE A 26 -16.47 24.79 16.16
N ILE A 27 -16.10 23.68 15.55
CA ILE A 27 -14.73 23.17 15.59
C ILE A 27 -14.03 23.68 14.34
N ALA A 28 -13.18 24.69 14.50
CA ALA A 28 -12.26 25.10 13.45
C ALA A 28 -11.11 24.09 13.42
N ILE A 29 -11.12 23.21 12.42
CA ILE A 29 -9.96 22.39 12.09
C ILE A 29 -9.03 23.23 11.22
N GLU A 30 -7.83 23.52 11.71
CA GLU A 30 -6.78 24.05 10.85
C GLU A 30 -6.52 23.02 9.74
N ARG A 31 -6.57 23.48 8.48
CA ARG A 31 -5.91 22.76 7.40
C ARG A 31 -4.41 22.94 7.61
N THR A 32 -3.80 22.09 8.41
CA THR A 32 -2.35 22.03 8.50
C THR A 32 -1.81 21.91 7.08
N PRO A 33 -0.80 22.72 6.68
CA PRO A 33 -0.10 22.49 5.41
C PRO A 33 0.29 21.01 5.34
N ALA A 34 0.22 20.42 4.14
CA ALA A 34 0.51 19.00 3.96
C ALA A 34 1.87 18.71 4.60
N GLN A 35 1.86 17.97 5.71
CA GLN A 35 3.09 17.55 6.37
C GLN A 35 3.90 16.71 5.37
N PRO A 36 5.24 16.69 5.50
CA PRO A 36 6.07 15.75 4.75
C PRO A 36 5.47 14.37 4.89
N VAL A 37 5.30 13.66 3.77
CA VAL A 37 4.74 12.32 3.81
C VAL A 37 5.73 11.43 4.55
N ASP A 38 5.26 10.79 5.63
CA ASP A 38 6.10 9.90 6.43
C ASP A 38 6.71 8.80 5.57
N LYS A 39 7.87 8.30 5.99
CA LYS A 39 8.51 7.17 5.32
C LYS A 39 7.58 5.95 5.34
N PRO A 40 7.58 5.13 4.27
CA PRO A 40 6.82 3.90 4.22
C PRO A 40 7.04 3.02 5.45
N ILE A 41 5.93 2.60 6.08
CA ILE A 41 5.98 1.58 7.12
C ILE A 41 5.81 0.22 6.42
N LEU A 42 6.85 -0.58 6.47
CA LEU A 42 6.85 -1.95 5.97
C LEU A 42 7.45 -2.90 7.01
N LYS A 43 7.04 -4.16 6.93
CA LYS A 43 7.57 -5.27 7.74
C LYS A 43 8.33 -6.22 6.82
N ILE A 44 9.54 -6.61 7.20
CA ILE A 44 10.36 -7.56 6.45
C ILE A 44 10.53 -8.81 7.30
N ARG A 45 10.30 -9.98 6.72
CA ARG A 45 10.56 -11.28 7.35
C ARG A 45 11.50 -12.09 6.46
N SER A 46 12.50 -12.72 7.06
CA SER A 46 13.37 -13.67 6.38
C SER A 46 12.93 -15.10 6.64
N PHE A 47 12.98 -15.94 5.62
CA PHE A 47 12.70 -17.37 5.71
C PHE A 47 13.90 -18.16 5.22
N LYS A 48 14.42 -19.05 6.08
CA LYS A 48 15.58 -19.93 5.80
C LYS A 48 15.14 -21.39 5.64
N ASN A 49 14.20 -21.62 4.73
CA ASN A 49 13.69 -22.96 4.44
C ASN A 49 14.29 -23.47 3.11
N ALA A 50 13.61 -24.37 2.39
CA ALA A 50 14.09 -24.95 1.14
C ALA A 50 14.50 -23.92 0.06
N VAL A 51 13.88 -22.74 0.08
CA VAL A 51 14.26 -21.57 -0.74
C VAL A 51 14.36 -20.37 0.19
N GLU A 52 15.55 -19.80 0.30
CA GLU A 52 15.82 -18.62 1.11
C GLU A 52 15.22 -17.37 0.48
N HIS A 53 14.36 -16.68 1.22
CA HIS A 53 13.64 -15.52 0.72
C HIS A 53 13.27 -14.54 1.83
N TYR A 54 12.96 -13.32 1.40
CA TYR A 54 12.34 -12.30 2.23
C TYR A 54 10.90 -12.11 1.81
N SER A 55 9.95 -12.11 2.76
CA SER A 55 8.62 -11.54 2.56
C SER A 55 8.60 -10.12 3.07
N ILE A 56 8.24 -9.17 2.20
CA ILE A 56 8.05 -7.78 2.55
C ILE A 56 6.55 -7.47 2.56
N PHE A 57 6.10 -6.81 3.61
CA PHE A 57 4.70 -6.44 3.83
C PHE A 57 4.57 -4.92 3.88
N TRP A 58 3.78 -4.33 2.98
CA TRP A 58 3.46 -2.89 2.98
C TRP A 58 2.05 -2.68 3.52
N PHE A 59 1.87 -1.76 4.45
CA PHE A 59 0.56 -1.42 4.99
C PHE A 59 -0.09 -0.29 4.16
N PHE A 60 -1.26 -0.55 3.60
CA PHE A 60 -2.03 0.33 2.74
C PHE A 60 -3.29 0.79 3.45
N ASP A 61 -3.27 1.99 4.03
CA ASP A 61 -4.48 2.63 4.53
C ASP A 61 -5.02 3.59 3.45
N PRO A 62 -6.16 3.29 2.79
CA PRO A 62 -6.70 4.09 1.69
C PRO A 62 -7.11 5.51 2.12
N LEU A 63 -7.21 5.79 3.43
CA LEU A 63 -7.46 7.14 3.92
C LEU A 63 -6.23 8.05 3.82
N PHE A 64 -5.03 7.46 3.80
CA PHE A 64 -3.76 8.20 3.86
C PHE A 64 -2.82 7.89 2.68
N VAL A 65 -2.91 6.69 2.12
CA VAL A 65 -2.00 6.16 1.10
C VAL A 65 -2.75 5.97 -0.22
N GLU A 66 -2.21 6.55 -1.29
CA GLU A 66 -2.70 6.36 -2.64
C GLU A 66 -2.06 5.14 -3.30
N ARG A 67 -0.72 5.06 -3.23
CA ARG A 67 0.05 3.92 -3.76
C ARG A 67 1.46 3.87 -3.19
N TYR A 68 2.14 2.77 -3.47
CA TYR A 68 3.56 2.63 -3.25
C TYR A 68 4.29 2.51 -4.58
N GLU A 69 5.50 3.02 -4.65
CA GLU A 69 6.45 2.71 -5.72
C GLU A 69 7.66 2.01 -5.12
N ILE A 70 8.16 0.97 -5.78
CA ILE A 70 9.33 0.23 -5.32
C ILE A 70 10.38 0.08 -6.41
N LYS A 71 11.63 -0.02 -5.97
CA LYS A 71 12.81 -0.30 -6.79
C LYS A 71 13.70 -1.25 -6.01
N TYR A 72 14.22 -2.28 -6.63
CA TYR A 72 15.11 -3.22 -5.96
C TYR A 72 16.08 -3.88 -6.92
N GLY A 73 17.25 -4.26 -6.41
CA GLY A 73 18.33 -4.84 -7.20
C GLY A 73 19.62 -4.97 -6.39
N PRO A 74 20.76 -5.30 -7.02
CA PRO A 74 22.05 -5.43 -6.34
C PRO A 74 22.41 -4.19 -5.51
N TYR A 75 22.90 -4.39 -4.29
CA TYR A 75 23.14 -3.31 -3.32
C TYR A 75 24.04 -2.17 -3.84
N ASN A 76 25.03 -2.52 -4.66
CA ASN A 76 26.03 -1.62 -5.25
C ASN A 76 25.53 -0.87 -6.51
N GLU A 77 24.47 -1.35 -7.15
CA GLU A 77 23.97 -0.80 -8.42
C GLU A 77 22.64 -0.05 -8.26
N THR A 78 21.88 -0.38 -7.21
CA THR A 78 20.60 0.26 -6.93
C THR A 78 20.80 1.59 -6.20
N ASP A 79 20.48 2.70 -6.86
CA ASP A 79 20.38 4.03 -6.25
C ASP A 79 18.90 4.40 -6.00
N CYS A 80 18.55 4.63 -4.74
CA CYS A 80 17.19 5.00 -4.32
C CYS A 80 16.86 6.48 -4.54
N LEU A 81 17.85 7.34 -4.78
CA LEU A 81 17.64 8.75 -5.10
C LEU A 81 17.36 8.95 -6.59
N GLN A 82 17.75 7.98 -7.41
CA GLN A 82 17.53 8.01 -8.85
C GLN A 82 16.09 7.54 -9.18
N PRO A 83 15.27 8.37 -9.84
CA PRO A 83 13.85 8.08 -10.09
C PRO A 83 13.62 6.96 -11.10
N GLU A 84 14.57 6.67 -11.99
CA GLU A 84 14.42 5.59 -12.96
C GLU A 84 14.44 4.21 -12.28
N GLY A 85 13.57 3.30 -12.74
CA GLY A 85 13.50 1.91 -12.28
C GLY A 85 12.54 1.65 -11.12
N TYR A 86 11.84 2.67 -10.64
CA TYR A 86 10.68 2.49 -9.78
C TYR A 86 9.47 1.99 -10.57
N TYR A 87 8.65 1.17 -9.93
CA TYR A 87 7.37 0.71 -10.48
C TYR A 87 6.31 0.67 -9.37
N ASP A 88 5.05 0.85 -9.77
CA ASP A 88 3.91 0.93 -8.85
C ASP A 88 3.59 -0.44 -8.21
N LEU A 89 3.25 -0.41 -6.93
CA LEU A 89 2.57 -1.48 -6.21
C LEU A 89 1.09 -1.10 -6.00
N PRO A 90 0.17 -2.06 -6.11
CA PRO A 90 0.42 -3.45 -6.46
C PRO A 90 0.63 -3.61 -7.97
N ASP A 91 1.57 -4.46 -8.36
CA ASP A 91 2.08 -4.62 -9.72
C ASP A 91 1.32 -5.67 -10.54
N TRP A 92 0.16 -6.17 -10.11
CA TRP A 92 -0.54 -7.27 -10.80
C TRP A 92 -1.34 -6.84 -12.04
N GLU A 93 -1.38 -7.75 -13.01
CA GLU A 93 -2.30 -7.75 -14.14
C GLU A 93 -3.49 -8.66 -13.88
N THR A 94 -4.62 -8.31 -14.48
CA THR A 94 -5.81 -9.16 -14.48
C THR A 94 -5.72 -10.15 -15.64
N ARG A 95 -5.72 -11.46 -15.37
CA ARG A 95 -5.75 -12.51 -16.40
C ARG A 95 -6.88 -13.47 -16.12
N SER A 96 -7.68 -13.75 -17.15
CA SER A 96 -8.63 -14.85 -17.07
C SER A 96 -7.88 -16.18 -17.06
N ARG A 97 -8.20 -17.07 -16.12
CA ARG A 97 -7.77 -18.47 -16.20
C ARG A 97 -8.97 -19.39 -16.27
N TRP A 98 -8.78 -20.45 -17.04
CA TRP A 98 -9.72 -21.54 -17.11
C TRP A 98 -9.58 -22.42 -15.87
N SER A 99 -10.69 -22.64 -15.14
CA SER A 99 -10.68 -23.46 -13.91
C SER A 99 -10.63 -24.96 -14.18
N GLY A 100 -10.43 -25.39 -15.43
CA GLY A 100 -10.37 -26.79 -15.81
C GLY A 100 -11.78 -27.36 -16.04
N PRO A 101 -12.16 -28.50 -15.45
CA PRO A 101 -13.40 -29.22 -15.80
C PRO A 101 -14.70 -28.50 -15.41
N TRP A 102 -14.62 -27.35 -14.76
CA TRP A 102 -15.76 -26.52 -14.43
C TRP A 102 -15.85 -25.40 -15.48
N ASP A 103 -17.00 -25.24 -16.12
CA ASP A 103 -17.24 -24.24 -17.18
C ASP A 103 -17.29 -22.79 -16.64
N LYS A 104 -16.27 -22.39 -15.89
CA LYS A 104 -16.16 -21.06 -15.30
C LYS A 104 -14.76 -20.51 -15.52
N GLU A 105 -14.74 -19.37 -16.19
CA GLU A 105 -13.60 -18.50 -16.30
C GLU A 105 -13.55 -17.64 -15.05
N TYR A 106 -12.42 -17.64 -14.35
CA TYR A 106 -12.23 -16.77 -13.19
C TYR A 106 -11.10 -15.80 -13.45
N VAL A 107 -11.28 -14.62 -12.88
CA VAL A 107 -10.28 -13.57 -12.94
C VAL A 107 -9.17 -13.84 -11.91
N HIS A 108 -7.95 -14.04 -12.42
CA HIS A 108 -6.72 -14.13 -11.65
C HIS A 108 -5.98 -12.79 -11.70
N LYS A 109 -5.29 -12.48 -10.61
CA LYS A 109 -4.37 -11.35 -10.52
C LYS A 109 -2.97 -11.96 -10.58
N ASP A 110 -2.30 -11.82 -11.70
CA ASP A 110 -0.99 -12.41 -11.99
C ASP A 110 0.03 -11.26 -12.09
N HIS A 111 1.26 -11.43 -11.61
CA HIS A 111 2.29 -10.40 -11.80
C HIS A 111 2.80 -10.40 -13.27
N PRO A 112 2.93 -9.25 -13.94
CA PRO A 112 3.29 -9.13 -15.35
C PRO A 112 4.69 -9.65 -15.67
N THR A 113 5.66 -9.33 -14.81
CA THR A 113 7.10 -9.51 -15.10
C THR A 113 7.83 -10.53 -14.24
N ASP A 114 7.19 -11.16 -13.25
CA ASP A 114 7.86 -12.11 -12.36
C ASP A 114 7.00 -13.38 -12.19
N PRO A 115 7.34 -14.49 -12.88
CA PRO A 115 6.60 -15.75 -12.81
C PRO A 115 6.79 -16.50 -11.48
N ASP A 116 7.79 -16.15 -10.67
CA ASP A 116 8.09 -16.76 -9.38
C ASP A 116 7.40 -16.03 -8.21
N LEU A 117 6.79 -14.88 -8.51
CA LEU A 117 6.00 -14.12 -7.56
C LEU A 117 4.61 -14.74 -7.42
N ILE A 118 4.50 -15.68 -6.47
CA ILE A 118 3.22 -16.12 -5.94
C ILE A 118 2.66 -14.95 -5.11
N LEU A 119 1.81 -14.13 -5.73
CA LEU A 119 0.81 -13.39 -4.97
C LEU A 119 -0.07 -14.44 -4.30
N ILE A 120 0.24 -14.78 -3.05
CA ILE A 120 -0.64 -15.64 -2.25
C ILE A 120 -1.93 -14.84 -2.11
N LYS A 121 -2.92 -15.18 -2.94
CA LYS A 121 -4.32 -14.82 -2.73
C LYS A 121 -4.67 -15.31 -1.32
N ARG A 122 -4.58 -14.43 -0.34
CA ARG A 122 -5.70 -14.29 0.58
C ARG A 122 -6.79 -13.65 -0.26
N THR A 123 -7.87 -14.39 -0.48
CA THR A 123 -9.00 -13.99 -1.31
C THR A 123 -9.52 -12.62 -0.89
N VAL A 124 -10.33 -11.98 -1.73
CA VAL A 124 -10.95 -10.67 -1.41
C VAL A 124 -11.79 -10.72 -0.12
N GLU A 125 -12.21 -11.92 0.31
CA GLU A 125 -12.86 -12.18 1.60
C GLU A 125 -11.89 -12.26 2.79
N GLN A 126 -10.58 -12.21 2.56
CA GLN A 126 -9.50 -12.25 3.56
C GLN A 126 -8.58 -11.01 3.52
N LEU A 127 -8.85 -10.04 2.64
CA LEU A 127 -8.11 -8.75 2.50
C LEU A 127 -8.67 -7.64 3.42
N ASP A 128 -9.18 -8.01 4.59
CA ASP A 128 -9.55 -7.04 5.62
C ASP A 128 -8.29 -6.36 6.25
N ASP A 129 -7.10 -6.80 5.82
CA ASP A 129 -5.83 -6.47 6.45
C ASP A 129 -4.98 -5.50 5.64
N HIS A 130 -5.51 -4.71 4.69
CA HIS A 130 -4.86 -3.47 4.22
C HIS A 130 -3.34 -3.64 3.97
N THR A 131 -2.90 -4.77 3.41
CA THR A 131 -1.49 -5.17 3.36
C THR A 131 -1.15 -5.80 2.02
N PHE A 132 -0.05 -5.36 1.40
CA PHE A 132 0.54 -6.00 0.23
C PHE A 132 1.75 -6.83 0.65
N GLU A 133 1.91 -8.03 0.08
CA GLU A 133 3.08 -8.89 0.31
C GLU A 133 3.85 -9.11 -1.01
N LYS A 134 5.17 -9.02 -0.96
CA LYS A 134 6.08 -9.39 -2.07
C LYS A 134 7.20 -10.26 -1.53
N THR A 135 7.49 -11.34 -2.24
CA THR A 135 8.64 -12.20 -1.94
C THR A 135 9.84 -11.76 -2.78
N ILE A 136 11.00 -11.59 -2.14
CA ILE A 136 12.27 -11.27 -2.82
C ILE A 136 13.32 -12.33 -2.45
N LEU A 137 13.93 -12.92 -3.48
CA LEU A 137 15.04 -13.86 -3.34
C LEU A 137 16.36 -13.10 -3.26
N ALA A 138 17.22 -13.41 -2.29
CA ALA A 138 18.55 -12.81 -2.15
C ALA A 138 19.65 -13.87 -1.97
N PRO A 139 19.82 -14.82 -2.92
CA PRO A 139 20.59 -16.05 -2.67
C PRO A 139 22.12 -15.87 -2.66
N ARG A 140 22.65 -14.80 -3.25
CA ARG A 140 24.11 -14.66 -3.48
C ARG A 140 24.66 -13.28 -3.19
N THR A 141 23.88 -12.24 -3.42
CA THR A 141 24.30 -10.85 -3.25
C THR A 141 23.26 -10.10 -2.42
N ALA A 142 23.73 -9.10 -1.66
CA ALA A 142 22.81 -8.23 -0.94
C ALA A 142 21.97 -7.44 -1.94
N ILE A 143 20.67 -7.34 -1.65
CA ILE A 143 19.71 -6.56 -2.42
C ILE A 143 19.41 -5.28 -1.65
N LYS A 144 19.38 -4.15 -2.35
CA LYS A 144 18.80 -2.91 -1.80
C LYS A 144 17.37 -2.81 -2.29
N LEU A 145 16.44 -2.61 -1.35
CA LEU A 145 15.03 -2.32 -1.59
C LEU A 145 14.78 -0.85 -1.27
N CYS A 146 14.25 -0.12 -2.24
CA CYS A 146 13.79 1.24 -2.10
C CYS A 146 12.26 1.25 -2.16
N THR A 147 11.61 1.96 -1.25
CA THR A 147 10.15 2.17 -1.26
C THR A 147 9.83 3.65 -1.13
N VAL A 148 8.89 4.13 -1.94
CA VAL A 148 8.30 5.47 -1.87
C VAL A 148 6.80 5.31 -1.62
N LEU A 149 6.25 6.12 -0.71
CA LEU A 149 4.83 6.18 -0.42
C LEU A 149 4.27 7.44 -1.07
N TYR A 150 3.17 7.31 -1.79
CA TYR A 150 2.39 8.44 -2.26
C TYR A 150 1.14 8.57 -1.40
N ASN A 151 0.92 9.75 -0.83
CA ASN A 151 -0.32 10.00 -0.10
C ASN A 151 -1.50 10.24 -1.07
N VAL A 152 -2.72 10.35 -0.54
CA VAL A 152 -3.95 10.65 -1.31
C VAL A 152 -3.92 11.98 -2.10
N LYS A 153 -2.91 12.83 -1.90
CA LYS A 153 -2.66 14.05 -2.71
C LYS A 153 -1.56 13.85 -3.74
N ASN A 154 -1.12 12.61 -3.94
CA ASN A 154 -0.04 12.21 -4.82
C ASN A 154 1.32 12.86 -4.50
N ILE A 155 1.57 13.18 -3.24
CA ILE A 155 2.87 13.71 -2.78
C ILE A 155 3.75 12.51 -2.36
N PRO A 156 4.97 12.38 -2.90
CA PRO A 156 5.88 11.31 -2.52
C PRO A 156 6.53 11.56 -1.16
N SER A 157 6.79 10.51 -0.41
CA SER A 157 7.70 10.53 0.73
C SER A 157 9.16 10.46 0.28
N THR A 158 10.08 10.75 1.20
CA THR A 158 11.49 10.40 0.98
C THR A 158 11.63 8.88 0.89
N PRO A 159 12.43 8.34 -0.04
CA PRO A 159 12.65 6.91 -0.14
C PRO A 159 13.07 6.29 1.20
N ARG A 160 12.43 5.16 1.54
CA ARG A 160 12.91 4.24 2.56
C ARG A 160 13.82 3.22 1.89
N GLU A 161 14.98 3.00 2.49
CA GLU A 161 15.96 2.03 2.01
C GLU A 161 16.11 0.89 3.02
N ASP A 162 16.04 -0.34 2.53
CA ASP A 162 16.29 -1.55 3.31
C ASP A 162 17.32 -2.42 2.58
N ILE A 163 18.29 -2.98 3.33
CA ILE A 163 19.33 -3.86 2.77
C ILE A 163 19.02 -5.30 3.16
N LEU A 164 18.67 -6.11 2.16
CA LEU A 164 18.39 -7.53 2.29
C LEU A 164 19.69 -8.31 2.06
N LYS A 165 20.33 -8.75 3.13
CA LYS A 165 21.56 -9.56 3.04
C LYS A 165 21.23 -10.99 2.58
N PRO A 166 22.18 -11.71 1.97
CA PRO A 166 22.05 -13.15 1.81
C PRO A 166 21.75 -13.81 3.16
N LEU A 167 20.86 -14.81 3.14
CA LEU A 167 20.40 -15.51 4.33
C LEU A 167 21.32 -16.67 4.72
#